data_AF-A0A921MVX6-F1
#
_entry.id   AF-A0A921MVX6-F1
#
_cell.length_a   1.000
_cell.length_b   1.000
_cell.length_c   1.000
_cell.angle_alpha   90.00
_cell.angle_beta   90.00
_cell.angle_gamma   90.00
#
_symmetry.space_group_name_H-M   'P 1'
#
loop_
_entity.id
_entity.type
_entity.pdbx_description
1 polymer ?
#
loop_
_entity_poly.entity_id
_entity_poly.type
_entity_poly.pdbx_seq_one_letter_code
_entity_poly.pdbx_strand_id
1 'polypeptide(L)'
;AKEAARITVFVAPGVLALGSVDPTALGDALGGRLRAPARVVAASVAGLIRAGHLGRQWEIITHARMLRGLGSRTSPRMLAGATLALLVDALRGAQQQALAMDSRGFATATTRTWALPSPLRRADLLGVAIALGLAVWPWLAQLLVG
;
A
#
# COMPACT_ATOMS: atom_id res chain seq x y z
N ALA A 1 -26.92 9.34 14.16
CA ALA A 1 -26.03 10.49 13.85
C ALA A 1 -24.72 10.47 14.65
N LYS A 2 -24.76 10.39 15.99
CA LYS A 2 -23.56 10.44 16.86
C LYS A 2 -22.55 9.29 16.62
N GLU A 3 -23.04 8.08 16.37
CA GLU A 3 -22.18 6.91 16.08
C GLU A 3 -21.52 6.98 14.69
N ALA A 4 -22.29 7.38 13.67
CA ALA A 4 -21.76 7.61 12.32
C ALA A 4 -20.62 8.64 12.33
N ALA A 5 -20.77 9.75 13.08
CA ALA A 5 -19.71 10.75 13.23
C ALA A 5 -18.44 10.16 13.87
N ARG A 6 -18.56 9.29 14.88
CA ARG A 6 -17.41 8.61 15.49
C ARG A 6 -16.70 7.72 14.48
N ILE A 7 -17.45 6.89 13.75
CA ILE A 7 -16.89 6.00 12.73
C ILE A 7 -16.14 6.83 11.67
N THR A 8 -16.72 7.93 11.20
CA THR A 8 -16.06 8.80 10.22
C THR A 8 -14.76 9.39 10.77
N VAL A 9 -14.75 9.88 12.01
CA VAL A 9 -13.55 10.45 12.63
C VAL A 9 -12.43 9.40 12.76
N PHE A 10 -12.77 8.14 13.04
CA PHE A 10 -11.78 7.07 13.13
C PHE A 10 -11.29 6.56 11.76
N VAL A 11 -12.19 6.44 10.78
CA VAL A 11 -11.89 5.76 9.50
C VAL A 11 -11.36 6.73 8.44
N ALA A 12 -11.93 7.94 8.34
CA ALA A 12 -11.62 8.87 7.25
C ALA A 12 -10.13 9.24 7.17
N PRO A 13 -9.42 9.56 8.26
CA PRO A 13 -8.00 9.88 8.18
C PRO A 13 -7.17 8.71 7.65
N GLY A 14 -7.49 7.48 8.09
CA GLY A 14 -6.80 6.27 7.65
C GLY A 14 -6.98 6.03 6.16
N VAL A 15 -8.22 6.09 5.65
CA VAL A 15 -8.51 5.90 4.22
C VAL A 15 -7.85 6.98 3.36
N LEU A 16 -7.92 8.25 3.78
CA LEU A 16 -7.29 9.36 3.07
C LEU A 16 -5.76 9.23 3.05
N ALA A 17 -5.15 8.83 4.16
CA ALA A 17 -3.71 8.57 4.23
C ALA A 17 -3.32 7.41 3.32
N LEU A 18 -3.99 6.25 3.44
CA LEU A 18 -3.72 5.08 2.61
C LEU A 18 -3.86 5.36 1.11
N GLY A 19 -4.85 6.14 0.70
CA GLY A 19 -5.06 6.52 -0.70
C GLY A 19 -4.06 7.54 -1.25
N SER A 20 -3.36 8.28 -0.40
CA SER A 20 -2.42 9.35 -0.81
C SER A 20 -0.95 8.95 -0.69
N VAL A 21 -0.63 7.85 0.00
CA VAL A 21 0.74 7.39 0.18
C VAL A 21 1.30 6.81 -1.11
N ASP A 22 2.40 7.39 -1.59
CA ASP A 22 3.24 6.79 -2.63
C ASP A 22 4.10 5.67 -2.00
N PRO A 23 3.91 4.39 -2.41
CA PRO A 23 4.68 3.27 -1.86
C PRO A 23 6.18 3.40 -2.11
N THR A 24 6.60 4.08 -3.19
CA THR A 24 8.01 4.28 -3.53
C THR A 24 8.67 5.26 -2.56
N ALA A 25 8.03 6.42 -2.36
CA ALA A 25 8.50 7.43 -1.41
C ALA A 25 8.51 6.90 0.04
N LEU A 26 7.53 6.07 0.40
CA LEU A 26 7.51 5.36 1.69
C LEU A 26 8.73 4.43 1.82
N GLY A 27 9.05 3.68 0.76
CA GLY A 27 10.22 2.84 0.70
C GLY A 27 11.53 3.61 0.92
N ASP A 28 11.70 4.72 0.20
CA ASP A 28 12.87 5.59 0.32
C ASP A 28 13.01 6.17 1.74
N ALA A 29 11.91 6.55 2.38
CA ALA A 29 11.90 7.02 3.76
C ALA A 29 12.28 5.91 4.77
N LEU A 30 11.70 4.71 4.62
CA LEU A 30 12.00 3.56 5.48
C LEU A 30 13.46 3.12 5.37
N GLY A 31 13.95 3.04 4.13
CA GLY A 31 15.29 2.61 3.81
C GLY A 31 16.36 3.64 4.15
N GLY A 32 16.14 4.89 3.74
CA GLY A 32 17.10 5.97 3.91
C GLY A 32 17.15 6.51 5.33
N ARG A 33 15.99 6.84 5.92
CA ARG A 33 15.93 7.49 7.24
C ARG A 33 15.85 6.52 8.39
N LEU A 34 14.92 5.57 8.31
CA LEU A 34 14.73 4.59 9.38
C LEU A 34 15.75 3.44 9.32
N ARG A 35 16.61 3.42 8.29
CA ARG A 35 17.67 2.42 8.06
C ARG A 35 17.12 0.99 8.15
N ALA A 36 15.88 0.80 7.70
CA ALA A 36 15.25 -0.52 7.70
C ALA A 36 16.00 -1.48 6.76
N PRO A 37 15.96 -2.81 7.00
CA PRO A 37 16.66 -3.78 6.16
C PRO A 37 16.23 -3.67 4.69
N ALA A 38 17.17 -3.35 3.80
CA ALA A 38 16.87 -3.02 2.40
C ALA A 38 16.12 -4.13 1.63
N ARG A 39 16.30 -5.40 2.02
CA ARG A 39 15.55 -6.52 1.44
C ARG A 39 14.08 -6.49 1.81
N VAL A 40 13.77 -6.19 3.07
CA VAL A 40 12.39 -6.07 3.57
C VAL A 40 11.71 -4.88 2.90
N VAL A 41 12.36 -3.72 2.87
CA VAL A 41 11.82 -2.52 2.21
C VAL A 41 11.50 -2.79 0.75
N ALA A 42 12.45 -3.33 -0.02
CA ALA A 42 12.23 -3.61 -1.44
C ALA A 42 11.10 -4.63 -1.67
N ALA A 43 11.01 -5.68 -0.84
CA ALA A 43 9.95 -6.67 -0.92
C ALA A 43 8.58 -6.07 -0.58
N SER A 44 8.49 -5.24 0.46
CA SER A 44 7.26 -4.57 0.87
C SER A 44 6.76 -3.59 -0.19
N VAL A 45 7.64 -2.74 -0.75
CA VAL A 45 7.28 -1.78 -1.80
C VAL A 45 6.80 -2.50 -3.06
N ALA A 46 7.54 -3.53 -3.50
CA ALA A 46 7.13 -4.38 -4.62
C ALA A 46 5.75 -5.01 -4.39
N GLY A 47 5.52 -5.55 -3.19
CA GLY A 47 4.24 -6.14 -2.80
C GLY A 47 3.10 -5.14 -2.84
N LEU A 48 3.30 -3.93 -2.29
CA LEU A 48 2.30 -2.86 -2.28
C LEU A 48 1.94 -2.40 -3.70
N ILE A 49 2.94 -2.18 -4.56
CA ILE A 49 2.71 -1.80 -5.95
C ILE A 49 1.89 -2.89 -6.67
N ARG A 50 2.29 -4.17 -6.54
CA ARG A 50 1.58 -5.29 -7.15
C ARG A 50 0.16 -5.44 -6.62
N ALA A 51 -0.05 -5.29 -5.32
CA ALA A 51 -1.38 -5.34 -4.70
C ALA A 51 -2.31 -4.27 -5.29
N GLY A 52 -1.80 -3.07 -5.56
CA GLY A 52 -2.55 -2.00 -6.22
C GLY A 52 -3.01 -2.31 -7.65
N HIS A 53 -2.49 -3.37 -8.27
CA HIS A 53 -2.84 -3.78 -9.64
C HIS A 53 -3.87 -4.93 -9.67
N LEU A 54 -4.08 -5.63 -8.56
CA LEU A 54 -4.95 -6.83 -8.50
C LEU A 54 -6.39 -6.52 -8.87
N GLY A 55 -6.91 -5.35 -8.50
CA GLY A 55 -8.28 -4.92 -8.84
C GLY A 55 -8.50 -4.84 -10.35
N ARG A 56 -7.60 -4.19 -11.09
CA ARG A 56 -7.67 -4.13 -12.56
C ARG A 56 -7.51 -5.51 -13.20
N GLN A 57 -6.59 -6.33 -12.70
CA GLN A 57 -6.40 -7.69 -13.19
C GLN A 57 -7.64 -8.56 -12.98
N TRP A 58 -8.29 -8.42 -11.83
CA TRP A 58 -9.54 -9.10 -11.53
C TRP A 58 -10.65 -8.72 -12.53
N GLU A 59 -10.81 -7.43 -12.82
CA GLU A 59 -11.78 -6.95 -13.83
C GLU A 59 -11.49 -7.53 -15.20
N ILE A 60 -10.23 -7.53 -15.65
CA ILE A 60 -9.83 -8.12 -16.93
C ILE A 60 -10.18 -9.61 -16.99
N ILE A 61 -9.81 -10.38 -15.96
CA ILE A 61 -10.04 -11.83 -15.91
C ILE A 61 -11.55 -12.15 -15.90
N THR A 62 -12.31 -11.46 -15.06
CA THR A 62 -13.76 -11.70 -14.95
C THR A 62 -14.47 -11.29 -16.23
N HIS A 63 -14.12 -10.16 -16.84
CA HIS A 63 -14.69 -9.71 -18.10
C HIS A 63 -14.39 -10.69 -19.25
N ALA A 64 -13.13 -11.14 -19.38
CA ALA A 64 -12.76 -12.12 -20.39
C ALA A 64 -13.51 -13.46 -20.24
N ARG A 65 -13.80 -13.90 -19.00
CA ARG A 65 -14.58 -15.11 -18.73
C ARG A 65 -16.06 -14.95 -19.07
N MET A 66 -16.65 -13.80 -18.76
CA MET A 66 -18.04 -13.50 -19.12
C MET A 66 -18.23 -13.49 -20.65
N LEU A 67 -17.29 -12.90 -21.40
CA LEU A 67 -17.31 -12.92 -22.87
C LEU A 67 -17.21 -14.33 -23.45
N ARG A 68 -16.56 -15.27 -22.73
CA ARG A 68 -16.47 -16.68 -23.11
C ARG A 68 -17.67 -17.53 -22.67
N GLY A 69 -18.71 -16.91 -22.07
CA GLY A 69 -19.89 -17.62 -21.57
C GLY A 69 -19.64 -18.50 -20.34
N LEU A 70 -18.55 -18.29 -19.59
CA LEU A 70 -18.12 -19.15 -18.47
C LEU A 70 -18.85 -18.85 -17.14
N GLY A 71 -20.02 -18.20 -17.19
CA GLY A 71 -20.84 -17.85 -16.04
C GLY A 71 -21.09 -16.35 -15.86
N SER A 72 -21.83 -15.99 -14.81
CA SER A 72 -22.18 -14.61 -14.44
C SER A 72 -21.32 -14.10 -13.27
N ARG A 73 -21.43 -12.80 -12.95
CA ARG A 73 -20.73 -12.15 -11.82
C ARG A 73 -20.93 -12.82 -10.46
N THR A 74 -22.03 -13.54 -10.27
CA THR A 74 -22.37 -14.20 -9.00
C THR A 74 -22.10 -15.71 -9.02
N SER A 75 -21.63 -16.27 -10.14
CA SER A 75 -21.37 -17.70 -10.25
C SER A 75 -20.17 -18.10 -9.37
N PRO A 76 -20.37 -18.96 -8.35
CA PRO A 76 -19.27 -19.36 -7.46
C PRO A 76 -18.17 -20.13 -8.21
N ARG A 77 -18.55 -20.90 -9.25
CA ARG A 77 -17.59 -21.60 -10.12
C ARG A 77 -16.74 -20.62 -10.94
N MET A 78 -17.35 -19.56 -11.47
CA MET A 78 -16.63 -18.51 -12.21
C MET A 78 -15.68 -17.75 -11.28
N LEU A 79 -16.15 -17.37 -10.08
CA LEU A 79 -15.37 -16.65 -9.09
C LEU A 79 -14.16 -17.47 -8.62
N ALA A 80 -14.34 -18.76 -8.29
CA ALA A 80 -13.23 -19.64 -7.93
C ALA A 80 -12.18 -19.75 -9.06
N GLY A 81 -12.63 -19.89 -10.30
CA GLY A 81 -11.74 -19.91 -11.47
C GLY A 81 -11.03 -18.57 -11.72
N ALA A 82 -11.71 -17.44 -11.49
CA ALA A 82 -11.12 -16.11 -11.59
C ALA A 82 -10.06 -15.89 -10.50
N THR A 83 -10.32 -16.32 -9.26
CA THR A 83 -9.37 -16.25 -8.15
C THR A 83 -8.13 -17.08 -8.42
N LEU A 84 -8.27 -18.31 -8.92
CA LEU A 84 -7.14 -19.14 -9.32
C LEU A 84 -6.33 -18.46 -10.44
N ALA A 85 -7.00 -17.90 -11.44
CA ALA A 85 -6.30 -17.19 -12.53
C ALA A 85 -5.55 -15.96 -12.02
N LEU A 86 -6.15 -15.19 -11.10
CA LEU A 86 -5.50 -14.04 -10.48
C LEU A 86 -4.28 -14.47 -9.65
N LEU A 87 -4.39 -15.58 -8.90
CA LEU A 87 -3.28 -16.15 -8.14
C LEU A 87 -2.12 -16.57 -9.05
N VAL A 88 -2.43 -17.27 -10.15
CA VAL A 88 -1.42 -17.70 -11.13
C VAL A 88 -0.76 -16.50 -11.81
N ASP A 89 -1.54 -15.47 -12.19
CA ASP A 89 -1.00 -14.25 -12.77
C ASP A 89 -0.09 -13.50 -11.78
N ALA A 90 -0.53 -13.37 -10.53
CA ALA A 90 0.24 -12.76 -9.46
C ALA A 90 1.56 -13.51 -9.22
N LEU A 91 1.53 -14.84 -9.19
CA LEU A 91 2.71 -15.69 -9.01
C LEU A 91 3.68 -15.56 -10.19
N ARG A 92 3.18 -15.65 -11.42
CA ARG A 92 4.01 -15.51 -12.63
C ARG A 92 4.69 -14.15 -12.67
N GLY A 93 3.95 -13.07 -12.41
CA GLY A 93 4.55 -11.75 -12.41
C GLY A 93 5.56 -11.57 -11.25
N ALA A 94 5.34 -12.18 -10.09
CA ALA A 94 6.30 -12.16 -8.99
C ALA A 94 7.60 -12.91 -9.37
N GLN A 95 7.49 -14.08 -10.03
CA GLN A 95 8.63 -14.81 -10.55
C GLN A 95 9.41 -13.99 -11.59
N GLN A 96 8.72 -13.37 -12.54
CA GLN A 96 9.35 -12.50 -13.54
C GLN A 96 10.08 -11.32 -12.89
N GLN A 97 9.46 -10.71 -11.88
CA GLN A 97 10.09 -9.63 -11.13
C GLN A 97 11.32 -10.12 -10.35
N ALA A 98 11.25 -11.27 -9.70
CA ALA A 98 12.36 -11.87 -8.98
C ALA A 98 13.55 -12.17 -9.93
N LEU A 99 13.28 -12.76 -11.10
CA LEU A 99 14.29 -13.02 -12.12
C LEU A 99 14.92 -11.72 -12.65
N ALA A 100 14.11 -10.69 -12.89
CA ALA A 100 14.61 -9.38 -13.32
C ALA A 100 15.43 -8.66 -12.23
N MET A 101 15.14 -8.90 -10.96
CA MET A 101 15.93 -8.38 -9.84
C MET A 101 17.25 -9.16 -9.71
N ASP A 102 17.20 -10.48 -9.84
CA ASP A 102 18.39 -11.33 -9.73
C ASP A 102 19.39 -11.05 -10.87
N SER A 103 18.90 -10.84 -12.09
CA SER A 103 19.75 -10.45 -13.23
C SER A 103 20.43 -9.10 -13.06
N ARG A 104 19.88 -8.22 -12.20
CA ARG A 104 20.51 -6.94 -11.81
C ARG A 104 21.41 -7.06 -10.58
N GLY A 105 21.63 -8.28 -10.07
CA GLY A 105 22.50 -8.55 -8.92
C GLY A 105 21.86 -8.25 -7.56
N PHE A 106 20.52 -8.13 -7.44
CA PHE A 106 19.88 -7.83 -6.16
C PHE A 106 20.14 -8.90 -5.08
N ALA A 107 20.35 -10.16 -5.46
CA ALA A 107 20.63 -11.24 -4.52
C ALA A 107 22.05 -11.15 -3.95
N THR A 108 23.04 -10.82 -4.78
CA THR A 108 24.47 -10.83 -4.46
C THR A 108 25.01 -9.51 -3.92
N ALA A 109 24.25 -8.41 -4.03
CA ALA A 109 24.65 -7.10 -3.53
C ALA A 109 24.91 -7.11 -2.00
N THR A 110 26.14 -6.78 -1.61
CA THR A 110 26.59 -6.64 -0.21
C THR A 110 26.42 -5.21 0.30
N THR A 111 26.65 -4.21 -0.55
CA THR A 111 26.45 -2.79 -0.26
C THR A 111 25.33 -2.23 -1.13
N ARG A 112 24.32 -1.60 -0.53
CA ARG A 112 23.22 -0.95 -1.26
C ARG A 112 23.20 0.55 -0.98
N THR A 113 22.91 1.32 -2.01
CA THR A 113 22.68 2.76 -1.95
C THR A 113 21.24 3.08 -2.33
N TRP A 114 20.73 4.22 -1.86
CA TRP A 114 19.38 4.69 -2.17
C TRP A 114 19.43 5.69 -3.31
N ALA A 115 18.58 5.51 -4.31
CA ALA A 115 18.62 6.29 -5.54
C ALA A 115 18.12 7.73 -5.36
N LEU A 116 17.05 7.91 -4.57
CA LEU A 116 16.46 9.23 -4.31
C LEU A 116 16.66 9.66 -2.86
N PRO A 117 17.01 10.94 -2.62
CA PRO A 117 16.98 11.50 -1.28
C PRO A 117 15.54 11.66 -0.78
N SER A 118 15.31 11.39 0.50
CA SER A 118 14.02 11.62 1.19
C SER A 118 14.13 12.84 2.12
N PRO A 119 14.00 14.09 1.61
CA PRO A 119 14.09 15.30 2.42
C PRO A 119 12.81 15.51 3.24
N LEU A 120 12.95 15.94 4.50
CA LEU A 120 11.81 16.44 5.27
C LEU A 120 11.49 17.83 4.77
N ARG A 121 10.25 18.00 4.32
CA ARG A 121 9.72 19.27 3.84
C ARG A 121 9.02 20.00 4.98
N ARG A 122 8.80 21.30 4.78
CA ARG A 122 7.98 22.12 5.70
C ARG A 122 6.57 21.55 5.89
N ALA A 123 6.04 20.89 4.86
CA ALA A 123 4.76 20.19 4.94
C ALA A 123 4.77 19.04 5.97
N ASP A 124 5.88 18.31 6.10
CA ASP A 124 6.01 17.23 7.09
C ASP A 124 6.02 17.81 8.51
N LEU A 125 6.73 18.93 8.72
CA LEU A 125 6.73 19.64 9.99
C LEU A 125 5.35 20.18 10.36
N LEU A 126 4.63 20.76 9.39
CA LEU A 126 3.26 21.22 9.58
C LEU A 126 2.32 20.05 9.92
N GLY A 127 2.46 18.92 9.22
CA GLY A 127 1.70 17.70 9.50
C GLY A 127 1.93 17.18 10.92
N VAL A 128 3.19 17.14 11.38
CA VAL A 128 3.55 16.78 12.76
C VAL A 128 2.96 17.77 13.77
N ALA A 129 3.03 19.07 13.50
CA ALA A 129 2.46 20.09 14.38
C ALA A 129 0.93 19.94 14.52
N ILE A 130 0.22 19.71 13.41
CA ILE A 130 -1.23 19.43 13.43
C ILE A 130 -1.52 18.16 14.22
N ALA A 131 -0.76 17.08 13.99
CA ALA A 131 -0.94 15.81 14.69
C ALA A 131 -0.74 15.96 16.21
N LEU A 132 0.29 16.68 16.64
CA LEU A 132 0.54 16.99 18.05
C LEU A 132 -0.58 17.86 18.64
N GLY A 133 -1.04 18.88 17.90
CA GLY A 133 -2.15 19.71 18.31
C GLY A 133 -3.43 18.90 18.57
N LEU A 134 -3.76 17.99 17.66
CA LEU A 134 -4.90 17.07 17.79
C LEU A 134 -4.72 16.08 18.96
N ALA A 135 -3.50 15.60 19.20
CA ALA A 135 -3.20 14.67 20.28
C ALA A 135 -3.32 15.33 21.68
N VAL A 136 -2.92 16.59 21.81
CA VAL A 136 -2.96 17.34 23.08
C VAL A 136 -4.33 17.98 23.34
N TRP A 137 -5.11 18.24 22.28
CA TRP A 137 -6.46 18.82 22.38
C TRP A 137 -7.37 18.21 23.47
N PRO A 138 -7.53 16.88 23.58
CA PRO A 138 -8.41 16.31 24.60
C PRO A 138 -7.94 16.56 26.04
N TRP A 139 -6.64 16.77 26.26
CA TRP A 139 -6.09 17.13 27.58
C TRP A 139 -6.37 18.60 27.91
N LEU A 140 -6.18 19.49 26.95
CA LEU A 140 -6.52 20.91 27.09
C LEU A 140 -8.02 21.12 27.34
N ALA A 141 -8.88 20.37 26.63
CA ALA A 141 -10.32 20.43 26.82
C ALA A 141 -10.74 19.99 28.23
N GLN A 142 -10.06 19.01 28.83
CA GLN A 142 -10.32 18.60 30.22
C GLN A 142 -9.91 19.67 31.23
N LEU A 143 -8.79 20.36 31.00
CA LEU A 143 -8.30 21.44 31.86
C LEU A 143 -9.15 22.72 31.81
N LEU A 144 -9.87 22.96 30.70
CA LEU A 144 -10.73 24.13 30.52
C LEU A 144 -12.18 23.92 31.01
N VAL A 145 -12.60 22.66 31.19
CA VAL A 145 -13.96 22.30 31.61
C VAL A 145 -14.02 21.84 33.08
N GLY A 146 -12.87 21.54 33.69
CA GLY A 146 -12.73 21.40 35.15
C GLY A 146 -12.51 22.75 35.82
#